data_AF-A0A293LAB0-F1
#
_entry.id   AF-A0A293LAB0-F1
#
_cell.length_a   1.000
_cell.length_b   1.000
_cell.length_c   1.000
_cell.angle_alpha   90.00
_cell.angle_beta   90.00
_cell.angle_gamma   90.00
#
_symmetry.space_group_name_H-M   'P 1'
#
loop_
_entity.id
_entity.type
_entity.pdbx_description
1 polymer ?
#
loop_
_entity_poly.entity_id
_entity_poly.type
_entity_poly.pdbx_seq_one_letter_code
_entity_poly.pdbx_strand_id
1 'polypeptide(L)'
;MTTYKFKQMWPHFQNVADEFLEILSHKAETGEEVHMEKPFQALAMDYAGQAAFGIQHSFQKDVDNPFLQKATEVFPGLMWGLFHNIAHCTTTLGAIMKPLLWLHSMLGTFTYYVFDKHVYDVVAQRKKNNLKRADLLQSILDAEV
;
A
#
# COMPACT_ATOMS: atom_id res chain seq x y z
N MET A 1 6.37 15.41 -7.94
CA MET A 1 7.07 15.58 -6.65
C MET A 1 8.38 16.33 -6.91
N THR A 2 8.67 17.43 -6.21
CA THR A 2 9.97 18.11 -6.34
C THR A 2 10.98 17.54 -5.36
N THR A 3 12.28 17.67 -5.64
CA THR A 3 13.37 17.23 -4.75
C THR A 3 13.25 17.84 -3.35
N TYR A 4 12.77 19.08 -3.26
CA TYR A 4 12.51 19.74 -1.99
C TYR A 4 11.45 19.02 -1.16
N LYS A 5 10.28 18.71 -1.76
CA LYS A 5 9.20 17.99 -1.06
C LYS A 5 9.64 16.60 -0.60
N PHE A 6 10.42 15.89 -1.43
CA PHE A 6 11.00 14.60 -1.04
C PHE A 6 11.95 14.74 0.16
N LYS A 7 12.81 15.75 0.18
CA LYS A 7 13.72 16.02 1.31
C LYS A 7 12.97 16.31 2.61
N GLN A 8 11.80 16.92 2.55
CA GLN A 8 10.96 17.14 3.74
C GLN A 8 10.39 15.84 4.33
N MET A 9 10.19 14.81 3.50
CA MET A 9 9.72 13.50 3.93
C MET A 9 10.85 12.61 4.47
N TRP A 10 12.11 12.92 4.16
CA TRP A 10 13.28 12.11 4.48
C TRP A 10 13.36 11.63 5.94
N PRO A 11 13.08 12.47 6.97
CA PRO A 11 13.09 12.00 8.35
C PRO A 11 12.12 10.85 8.63
N HIS A 12 10.96 10.82 7.96
CA HIS A 12 10.01 9.71 8.09
C HIS A 12 10.56 8.41 7.49
N PHE A 13 11.26 8.50 6.35
CA PHE A 13 11.92 7.35 5.75
C PHE A 13 13.07 6.83 6.63
N GLN A 14 13.85 7.72 7.22
CA GLN A 14 14.92 7.32 8.15
C GLN A 14 14.37 6.58 9.36
N ASN A 15 13.30 7.08 9.99
CA ASN A 15 12.69 6.41 11.13
C ASN A 15 12.22 4.99 10.80
N VAL A 16 11.62 4.79 9.62
CA VAL A 16 11.19 3.47 9.15
C VAL A 16 12.39 2.53 8.98
N ALA A 17 13.52 3.03 8.46
CA ALA A 17 14.74 2.26 8.28
C ALA A 17 15.42 1.92 9.61
N ASP A 18 15.47 2.87 10.55
CA ASP A 18 16.06 2.67 11.87
C ASP A 18 15.29 1.59 12.65
N GLU A 19 13.96 1.63 12.60
CA GLU A 19 13.09 0.60 13.19
C GLU A 19 13.33 -0.79 12.56
N PHE A 20 13.56 -0.84 11.24
CA PHE A 20 13.90 -2.10 10.57
C PHE A 20 15.22 -2.68 11.06
N LEU A 21 16.25 -1.84 11.17
CA LEU A 21 17.56 -2.25 11.63
C LEU A 21 17.53 -2.73 13.08
N GLU A 22 16.74 -2.09 13.94
CA GLU A 22 16.51 -2.54 15.32
C GLU A 22 15.88 -3.95 15.35
N ILE A 23 14.84 -4.18 14.55
CA ILE A 23 14.17 -5.49 14.46
C ILE A 23 15.14 -6.57 13.94
N LEU A 24 15.95 -6.25 12.93
CA LEU A 24 16.96 -7.17 12.42
C LEU A 24 18.07 -7.45 13.41
N SER A 25 18.51 -6.46 14.19
CA SER A 25 19.50 -6.64 15.25
C SER A 25 19.01 -7.64 16.28
N HIS A 26 17.76 -7.49 16.75
CA HIS A 26 17.17 -8.44 17.69
C HIS A 26 17.03 -9.85 17.12
N LYS A 27 16.69 -9.98 15.84
CA LYS A 27 16.62 -11.28 15.17
C LYS A 27 18.00 -11.90 14.94
N ALA A 28 19.03 -11.09 14.70
CA ALA A 28 20.40 -11.59 14.54
C ALA A 28 20.95 -12.17 15.86
N GLU A 29 20.55 -11.61 17.00
CA GLU A 29 20.93 -12.10 18.33
C GLU A 29 20.38 -13.50 18.64
N THR A 30 19.27 -13.91 18.02
CA THR A 30 18.69 -15.26 18.25
C THR A 30 19.46 -16.36 17.51
N GLY A 31 20.24 -15.99 16.48
CA GLY A 31 20.95 -16.94 15.62
C GLY A 31 20.02 -17.78 14.72
N GLU A 32 18.74 -17.45 14.66
CA GLU A 32 17.76 -18.16 13.83
C GLU A 32 17.82 -17.70 12.37
N GLU A 33 17.54 -18.62 11.44
CA GLU A 33 17.36 -18.26 10.04
C GLU A 33 16.03 -17.52 9.86
N VAL A 34 16.09 -16.30 9.34
CA VAL A 34 14.91 -15.46 9.12
C VAL A 34 14.54 -15.47 7.65
N HIS A 35 13.31 -15.91 7.35
CA HIS A 35 12.74 -15.75 6.03
C HIS A 35 12.39 -14.29 5.76
N MET A 36 13.20 -13.62 4.92
CA MET A 36 13.17 -12.16 4.75
C MET A 36 11.98 -11.60 3.96
N GLU A 37 11.18 -12.44 3.31
CA GLU A 37 10.03 -12.00 2.52
C GLU A 37 9.04 -11.16 3.34
N LYS A 38 8.53 -11.70 4.47
CA LYS A 38 7.57 -10.99 5.33
C LYS A 38 8.15 -9.69 5.91
N PRO A 39 9.38 -9.68 6.49
CA PRO A 39 10.02 -8.45 6.93
C PRO A 39 10.12 -7.37 5.84
N PHE A 40 10.49 -7.74 4.61
CA PHE A 40 10.58 -6.78 3.52
C PHE A 40 9.21 -6.28 3.04
N GLN A 41 8.19 -7.14 3.03
CA GLN A 41 6.81 -6.72 2.73
C GLN A 41 6.30 -5.71 3.77
N ALA A 42 6.55 -5.97 5.05
CA ALA A 42 6.21 -5.06 6.14
C ALA A 42 6.96 -3.73 6.04
N LEU A 43 8.27 -3.77 5.75
CA LEU A 43 9.08 -2.58 5.51
C LEU A 43 8.54 -1.71 4.36
N ALA A 44 8.21 -2.34 3.23
CA ALA A 44 7.64 -1.63 2.08
C ALA A 44 6.30 -0.97 2.43
N MET A 45 5.46 -1.65 3.22
CA MET A 45 4.19 -1.11 3.69
C MET A 45 4.36 0.04 4.69
N ASP A 46 5.38 0.03 5.55
CA ASP A 46 5.67 1.16 6.42
C ASP A 46 6.21 2.37 5.65
N TYR A 47 7.03 2.16 4.63
CA TYR A 47 7.44 3.27 3.75
C TYR A 47 6.25 3.91 3.02
N ALA A 48 5.35 3.10 2.46
CA ALA A 48 4.16 3.62 1.80
C ALA A 48 3.19 4.23 2.83
N GLY A 49 2.74 3.45 3.80
CA GLY A 49 1.72 3.83 4.76
C GLY A 49 2.19 4.92 5.73
N GLN A 50 3.24 4.64 6.50
CA GLN A 50 3.67 5.51 7.59
C GLN A 50 4.45 6.73 7.10
N ALA A 51 5.41 6.55 6.18
CA ALA A 51 6.24 7.65 5.70
C ALA A 51 5.56 8.50 4.62
N ALA A 52 4.83 7.89 3.67
CA ALA A 52 4.21 8.65 2.57
C ALA A 52 2.77 9.10 2.86
N PHE A 53 1.95 8.30 3.53
CA PHE A 53 0.53 8.63 3.80
C PHE A 53 0.24 8.99 5.27
N GLY A 54 1.22 8.83 6.15
CA GLY A 54 1.13 9.20 7.55
C GLY A 54 0.26 8.29 8.41
N ILE A 55 0.08 7.03 8.02
CA ILE A 55 -0.63 6.00 8.79
C ILE A 55 0.11 5.78 10.12
N GLN A 56 -0.60 5.86 11.25
CA GLN A 56 -0.04 5.70 12.59
C GLN A 56 0.00 4.23 13.04
N HIS A 57 0.69 3.40 12.26
CA HIS A 57 0.89 1.98 12.56
C HIS A 57 2.28 1.55 12.06
N SER A 58 2.87 0.53 12.69
CA SER A 58 4.12 -0.10 12.26
C SER A 58 3.82 -1.54 11.89
N PHE A 59 3.79 -1.81 10.58
CA PHE A 59 3.61 -3.15 10.03
C PHE A 59 4.83 -4.03 10.28
N GLN A 60 6.01 -3.43 10.48
CA GLN A 60 7.24 -4.16 10.84
C GLN A 60 7.15 -4.83 12.21
N LYS A 61 6.46 -4.20 13.18
CA LYS A 61 6.21 -4.78 14.51
C LYS A 61 5.00 -5.72 14.54
N ASP A 62 4.05 -5.54 13.62
CA ASP A 62 2.83 -6.34 13.50
C ASP A 62 2.73 -6.98 12.09
N VAL A 63 3.63 -7.92 11.82
CA VAL A 63 3.73 -8.58 10.49
C VAL A 63 2.53 -9.45 10.13
N ASP A 64 1.68 -9.80 11.11
CA ASP A 64 0.46 -10.58 10.89
C ASP A 64 -0.79 -9.70 10.83
N ASN A 65 -0.61 -8.38 10.64
CA ASN A 65 -1.70 -7.44 10.52
C ASN A 65 -2.65 -7.84 9.35
N PRO A 66 -3.98 -7.89 9.57
CA PRO A 66 -4.94 -8.26 8.53
C PRO A 66 -4.90 -7.37 7.30
N PHE A 67 -4.55 -6.09 7.44
CA PHE A 67 -4.40 -5.15 6.33
C PHE A 67 -3.19 -5.51 5.47
N LEU A 68 -2.06 -5.87 6.09
CA LEU A 68 -0.85 -6.31 5.39
C LEU A 68 -1.10 -7.63 4.64
N GLN A 69 -1.75 -8.60 5.30
CA GLN A 69 -2.13 -9.86 4.65
C GLN A 69 -3.04 -9.62 3.45
N LYS A 70 -4.10 -8.82 3.61
CA LYS A 70 -4.98 -8.46 2.50
C LYS A 70 -4.24 -7.74 1.37
N ALA A 71 -3.25 -6.91 1.69
CA ALA A 71 -2.46 -6.19 0.68
C ALA A 71 -1.62 -7.16 -0.17
N THR A 72 -1.02 -8.17 0.45
CA THR A 72 -0.25 -9.21 -0.26
C THR A 72 -1.12 -10.08 -1.17
N GLU A 73 -2.41 -10.25 -0.85
CA GLU A 73 -3.36 -11.04 -1.63
C GLU A 73 -3.94 -10.31 -2.85
N VAL A 74 -3.91 -8.96 -2.88
CA VAL A 74 -4.55 -8.16 -3.92
C VAL A 74 -3.99 -8.42 -5.31
N PHE A 75 -2.66 -8.41 -5.45
CA PHE A 75 -2.01 -8.60 -6.75
C PHE A 75 -2.16 -10.03 -7.28
N PRO A 76 -1.90 -11.09 -6.50
CA PRO A 76 -2.20 -12.46 -6.93
C PRO A 76 -3.67 -12.61 -7.30
N GLY A 77 -4.61 -12.07 -6.52
CA GLY A 77 -6.05 -12.12 -6.84
C GLY A 77 -6.45 -11.39 -8.14
N LEU A 78 -5.71 -10.36 -8.55
CA LEU A 78 -5.90 -9.67 -9.83
C LEU A 78 -5.22 -10.39 -11.01
N MET A 79 -4.10 -11.05 -10.74
CA MET A 79 -3.25 -11.71 -11.75
C MET A 79 -3.63 -13.18 -11.98
N TRP A 80 -4.44 -13.78 -11.09
CA TRP A 80 -4.95 -15.13 -11.22
C TRP A 80 -6.44 -15.14 -11.49
N GLY A 81 -6.83 -15.71 -12.63
CA GLY A 81 -8.24 -15.93 -12.96
C GLY A 81 -8.49 -16.04 -14.46
N LEU A 82 -9.62 -16.63 -14.82
CA LEU A 82 -10.09 -16.72 -16.22
C LEU A 82 -10.12 -15.31 -16.86
N PHE A 83 -10.50 -14.29 -16.11
CA PHE A 83 -10.59 -12.91 -16.59
C PHE A 83 -9.23 -12.26 -16.87
N HIS A 84 -8.18 -12.52 -16.07
CA HIS A 84 -6.84 -12.02 -16.32
C HIS A 84 -6.28 -12.59 -17.64
N ASN A 85 -6.42 -13.91 -17.83
CA ASN A 85 -6.00 -14.58 -19.05
C ASN A 85 -6.83 -14.15 -20.28
N ILE A 86 -8.15 -13.99 -20.13
CA ILE A 86 -8.99 -13.47 -21.22
C ILE A 86 -8.59 -12.04 -21.55
N ALA A 87 -8.37 -11.16 -20.57
CA ALA A 87 -7.99 -9.77 -20.80
C ALA A 87 -6.62 -9.62 -21.49
N HIS A 88 -5.65 -10.45 -21.11
CA HIS A 88 -4.34 -10.49 -21.78
C HIS A 88 -4.40 -11.03 -23.22
N CYS A 89 -5.32 -11.95 -23.50
CA CYS A 89 -5.49 -12.56 -24.83
C CYS A 89 -6.44 -11.80 -25.76
N THR A 90 -7.26 -10.87 -25.24
CA THR A 90 -8.34 -10.21 -26.01
C THR A 90 -8.19 -8.70 -26.15
N THR A 91 -6.96 -8.17 -26.12
CA THR A 91 -6.66 -6.74 -26.38
C THR A 91 -7.18 -6.23 -27.74
N THR A 92 -7.58 -7.12 -28.66
CA THR A 92 -8.15 -6.83 -29.98
C THR A 92 -9.68 -6.94 -30.07
N LEU A 93 -10.39 -7.43 -29.04
CA LEU A 93 -11.85 -7.66 -29.05
C LEU A 93 -12.61 -6.64 -28.18
N GLY A 94 -12.44 -5.35 -28.48
CA GLY A 94 -12.95 -4.25 -27.65
C GLY A 94 -14.47 -4.23 -27.42
N ALA A 95 -15.29 -4.82 -28.29
CA ALA A 95 -16.75 -4.83 -28.16
C ALA A 95 -17.25 -5.86 -27.12
N ILE A 96 -16.59 -7.00 -26.97
CA ILE A 96 -16.95 -8.07 -26.02
C ILE A 96 -16.32 -7.79 -24.65
N MET A 97 -15.22 -7.04 -24.61
CA MET A 97 -14.51 -6.67 -23.39
C MET A 97 -15.36 -5.82 -22.44
N LYS A 98 -16.16 -4.87 -22.94
CA LYS A 98 -17.00 -3.99 -22.11
C LYS A 98 -18.02 -4.76 -21.24
N PRO A 99 -18.89 -5.64 -21.79
CA PRO A 99 -19.83 -6.39 -20.97
C PRO A 99 -19.13 -7.40 -20.04
N LEU A 100 -17.99 -7.97 -20.45
CA LEU A 100 -17.21 -8.88 -19.61
C LEU A 100 -16.58 -8.17 -18.40
N LEU A 101 -16.01 -6.98 -18.60
CA LEU A 101 -15.47 -6.13 -17.53
C LEU A 101 -16.56 -5.63 -16.58
N TRP A 102 -17.74 -5.27 -17.10
CA TRP A 102 -18.87 -4.88 -16.27
C TRP A 102 -19.36 -6.04 -15.39
N LEU A 103 -19.50 -7.24 -15.96
CA LEU A 103 -19.89 -8.44 -15.23
C LEU A 103 -18.83 -8.84 -14.18
N HIS A 104 -17.55 -8.70 -14.54
CA HIS A 104 -16.43 -8.92 -13.62
C HIS A 104 -16.43 -7.92 -12.47
N SER A 105 -16.73 -6.64 -12.70
CA SER A 105 -16.87 -5.63 -11.66
C SER A 105 -18.06 -5.88 -10.72
N MET A 106 -19.11 -6.56 -11.20
CA MET A 106 -20.29 -6.92 -10.40
C MET A 106 -20.07 -8.20 -9.56
N LEU A 107 -19.27 -9.16 -10.06
CA LEU A 107 -19.01 -10.44 -9.41
C LEU A 107 -17.72 -10.46 -8.58
N GLY A 108 -16.74 -9.62 -8.95
CA GLY A 108 -15.47 -9.51 -8.29
C GLY A 108 -15.59 -8.64 -7.05
N THR A 109 -15.45 -9.25 -5.87
CA THR A 109 -15.01 -8.54 -4.67
C THR A 109 -13.58 -8.10 -4.89
N PHE A 110 -13.38 -7.07 -5.71
CA PHE A 110 -12.07 -6.46 -5.84
C PHE A 110 -11.71 -5.95 -4.46
N THR A 111 -10.67 -6.54 -3.87
CA THR A 111 -10.19 -6.29 -2.51
C THR A 111 -9.94 -4.80 -2.25
N TYR A 112 -9.87 -4.01 -3.32
CA TYR A 112 -9.80 -2.56 -3.36
C TYR A 112 -10.93 -1.86 -2.63
N TYR A 113 -12.17 -2.37 -2.55
CA TYR A 113 -13.21 -1.65 -1.80
C TYR A 113 -12.82 -1.43 -0.32
N VAL A 114 -12.12 -2.40 0.27
CA VAL A 114 -11.60 -2.28 1.63
C VAL A 114 -10.52 -1.20 1.71
N PHE A 115 -9.58 -1.19 0.76
CA PHE A 115 -8.52 -0.18 0.69
C PHE A 115 -9.06 1.22 0.38
N ASP A 116 -10.00 1.34 -0.55
CA ASP A 116 -10.67 2.59 -0.93
C ASP A 116 -11.39 3.20 0.26
N LYS A 117 -12.11 2.39 1.05
CA LYS A 117 -12.75 2.86 2.27
C LYS A 117 -11.71 3.42 3.26
N HIS A 118 -10.62 2.70 3.48
CA HIS A 118 -9.55 3.16 4.36
C HIS A 118 -8.88 4.45 3.86
N VAL A 119 -8.60 4.55 2.57
CA VAL A 119 -8.02 5.76 1.96
C VAL A 119 -8.99 6.94 2.06
N TYR A 120 -10.28 6.72 1.79
CA TYR A 120 -11.31 7.74 1.92
C TYR A 120 -11.40 8.26 3.36
N ASP A 121 -11.42 7.38 4.34
CA ASP A 121 -11.48 7.74 5.76
C ASP A 121 -10.24 8.56 6.16
N VAL A 122 -9.04 8.18 5.71
CA VAL A 122 -7.80 8.94 5.96
C VAL A 122 -7.85 10.34 5.35
N VAL A 123 -8.30 10.46 4.09
CA VAL A 123 -8.45 11.75 3.41
C VAL A 123 -9.50 12.62 4.12
N ALA A 124 -10.65 12.05 4.47
CA ALA A 124 -11.74 12.76 5.14
C ALA A 124 -11.31 13.28 6.51
N GLN A 125 -10.63 12.45 7.31
CA GLN A 125 -10.06 12.87 8.60
C GLN A 125 -9.04 13.99 8.43
N ARG A 126 -8.19 13.91 7.39
CA ARG A 126 -7.18 14.92 7.11
C ARG A 126 -7.79 16.27 6.73
N LYS A 127 -8.80 16.27 5.85
CA LYS A 127 -9.56 17.47 5.47
C LYS A 127 -10.29 18.07 6.68
N LYS A 128 -10.84 17.24 7.58
CA LYS A 128 -11.54 17.71 8.79
C LYS A 128 -10.60 18.33 9.84
N ASN A 129 -9.44 17.74 10.06
CA ASN A 129 -8.57 18.11 11.17
C ASN A 129 -7.57 19.25 10.82
N ASN A 130 -7.49 19.70 9.56
CA ASN A 130 -6.54 20.72 9.07
C ASN A 130 -5.07 20.44 9.46
N LEU A 131 -4.71 19.17 9.64
CA LEU A 131 -3.36 18.75 10.02
C LEU A 131 -2.45 18.74 8.80
N LYS A 132 -1.56 19.73 8.68
CA LYS A 132 -0.52 19.75 7.64
C LYS A 132 0.66 18.90 8.09
N ARG A 133 0.97 17.85 7.32
CA ARG A 133 2.19 17.04 7.48
C ARG A 133 2.98 17.10 6.19
N ALA A 134 4.30 17.10 6.28
CA ALA A 134 5.17 17.02 5.12
C ALA A 134 5.21 15.58 4.60
N ASP A 135 4.11 15.12 4.00
CA ASP A 135 3.95 13.77 3.44
C ASP A 135 3.42 13.83 2.00
N LEU A 136 3.35 12.68 1.33
CA LEU A 136 2.89 12.59 -0.06
C LEU A 136 1.39 12.93 -0.15
N LEU A 137 0.60 12.52 0.85
CA LEU A 137 -0.82 12.81 0.91
C LEU A 137 -1.09 14.32 0.90
N GLN A 138 -0.38 15.09 1.71
CA GLN A 138 -0.48 16.55 1.71
C GLN A 138 -0.07 17.14 0.35
N SER A 139 0.97 16.58 -0.27
CA SER A 139 1.39 17.02 -1.60
C SER A 139 0.33 16.79 -2.68
N ILE A 140 -0.48 15.74 -2.54
CA ILE A 140 -1.63 15.45 -3.42
C ILE A 140 -2.77 16.43 -3.12
N LEU A 141 -3.12 16.64 -1.86
CA LEU A 141 -4.18 17.57 -1.44
C LEU A 141 -3.89 19.02 -1.86
N ASP A 142 -2.63 19.46 -1.73
CA ASP A 142 -2.23 20.81 -2.14
C ASP A 142 -2.31 21.03 -3.67
N ALA A 143 -2.26 19.95 -4.46
CA ALA A 143 -2.33 20.00 -5.92
C ALA A 143 -3.78 19.90 -6.46
N GLU A 144 -4.75 19.53 -5.62
CA GLU A 144 -6.18 19.55 -5.94
C GLU A 144 -6.73 20.99 -6.01
N VAL A 145 -5.98 21.98 -5.50
CA VAL A 145 -6.35 23.40 -5.41
C VAL A 145 -5.97 24.18 -6.65
#